data_AF-A0A261U2S9-F1
#
_entry.id   AF-A0A261U2S9-F1
#
_cell.length_a   1.000
_cell.length_b   1.000
_cell.length_c   1.000
_cell.angle_alpha   90.00
_cell.angle_beta   90.00
_cell.angle_gamma   90.00
#
_symmetry.space_group_name_H-M   'P 1'
#
loop_
_entity.id
_entity.type
_entity.pdbx_description
1 polymer ?
#
loop_
_entity_poly.entity_id
_entity_poly.type
_entity_poly.pdbx_seq_one_letter_code
_entity_poly.pdbx_strand_id
1 'polypeptide(L)'
;MPFKPVRITGTRRQVGVALGKLARPLMSVYLDQSTTWRALRPWRGHAYLQELAAHIQRNLPELWQEFEGMVEGLQMSADDLLLWNCRGDLLHQTTDGCTSVAIHGPDGARWIGHNEDGDPYLYGRCHLVDVQPDDAPGYVSFYYPGSLPGHTFAANRAGIVQTINNLRTRSRRAGVPRMFLARAVLDCMTLDQAITRLHDTPRAGAFHHTLGAAGDKRLFSVEAMPGLCSIEPIQRRYGHANHLVHAASKGVAQIITDSSRARQSRIDTLLDSWHEDITESDVVAALHDKEGNLPILRRAADDPDEENTLATAVFTLDDAHVTLKVYDRKATAAQSLAIK
;
A
#
# COMPACT_ATOMS: atom_id res chain seq x y z
N MET A 1 -2.09 20.94 -10.35
CA MET A 1 -2.78 19.70 -10.78
C MET A 1 -2.78 18.74 -9.60
N PRO A 2 -3.91 18.13 -9.24
CA PRO A 2 -3.95 17.07 -8.26
C PRO A 2 -2.95 15.96 -8.63
N PHE A 3 -2.34 15.33 -7.63
CA PHE A 3 -1.37 14.25 -7.81
C PHE A 3 -0.12 14.58 -8.66
N LYS A 4 0.28 15.86 -8.80
CA LYS A 4 1.59 16.18 -9.36
C LYS A 4 2.69 15.61 -8.44
N PRO A 5 3.61 14.76 -8.93
CA PRO A 5 4.65 14.18 -8.08
C PRO A 5 5.61 15.21 -7.53
N VAL A 6 6.02 15.03 -6.28
CA VAL A 6 7.12 15.75 -5.64
C VAL A 6 8.40 14.94 -5.85
N ARG A 7 9.36 15.49 -6.59
CA ARG A 7 10.65 14.83 -6.86
C ARG A 7 11.56 14.92 -5.64
N ILE A 8 12.13 13.80 -5.22
CA ILE A 8 13.05 13.68 -4.09
C ILE A 8 14.24 12.84 -4.54
N THR A 9 15.46 13.28 -4.24
CA THR A 9 16.70 12.58 -4.64
C THR A 9 17.75 12.63 -3.54
N GLY A 10 18.66 11.65 -3.50
CA GLY A 10 19.86 11.66 -2.67
C GLY A 10 20.02 10.40 -1.83
N THR A 11 20.84 10.47 -0.79
CA THR A 11 21.06 9.33 0.12
C THR A 11 19.78 8.96 0.87
N ARG A 12 19.72 7.75 1.44
CA ARG A 12 18.58 7.28 2.25
C ARG A 12 18.13 8.30 3.28
N ARG A 13 19.07 8.83 4.05
CA ARG A 13 18.78 9.85 5.06
C ARG A 13 18.27 11.16 4.45
N GLN A 14 18.83 11.62 3.33
CA GLN A 14 18.36 12.83 2.64
C GLN A 14 16.94 12.66 2.07
N VAL A 15 16.65 11.50 1.48
CA VAL A 15 15.29 11.11 1.05
C VAL A 15 14.34 11.17 2.25
N GLY A 16 14.71 10.56 3.37
CA GLY A 16 13.95 10.62 4.61
C GLY A 16 13.67 12.05 5.08
N VAL A 17 14.70 12.91 5.12
CA VAL A 17 14.55 14.32 5.52
C VAL A 17 13.56 15.05 4.62
N ALA A 18 13.62 14.82 3.31
CA ALA A 18 12.69 15.43 2.36
C ALA A 18 11.24 14.94 2.55
N LEU A 19 11.04 13.63 2.72
CA LEU A 19 9.72 13.05 3.03
C LEU A 19 9.16 13.61 4.34
N GLY A 20 9.98 13.70 5.37
CA GLY A 20 9.59 14.26 6.66
C GLY A 20 9.21 15.74 6.57
N LYS A 21 10.00 16.54 5.84
CA LYS A 21 9.69 17.96 5.59
C LYS A 21 8.38 18.15 4.83
N LEU A 22 8.07 17.25 3.90
CA LEU A 22 6.82 17.27 3.14
C LEU A 22 5.60 17.06 4.05
N ALA A 23 5.71 16.17 5.05
CA ALA A 23 4.62 15.88 5.98
C ALA A 23 4.51 16.86 7.15
N ARG A 24 5.62 17.51 7.54
CA ARG A 24 5.72 18.38 8.72
C ARG A 24 4.59 19.42 8.86
N PRO A 25 4.17 20.15 7.81
CA PRO A 25 3.14 21.18 7.96
C PRO A 25 1.76 20.65 8.36
N LEU A 26 1.50 19.36 8.11
CA LEU A 26 0.20 18.73 8.35
C LEU A 26 0.20 17.82 9.58
N MET A 27 1.37 17.28 9.95
CA MET A 27 1.45 16.15 10.87
C MET A 27 0.83 16.42 12.25
N SER A 28 1.08 17.59 12.86
CA SER A 28 0.53 17.90 14.19
C SER A 28 -1.00 17.92 14.19
N VAL A 29 -1.59 18.68 13.27
CA VAL A 29 -3.06 18.81 13.13
C VAL A 29 -3.70 17.46 12.80
N TYR A 30 -3.04 16.67 11.96
CA TYR A 30 -3.54 15.35 11.61
C TYR A 30 -3.49 14.38 12.80
N LEU A 31 -2.42 14.38 13.59
CA LEU A 31 -2.31 13.54 14.78
C LEU A 31 -3.29 13.95 15.88
N ASP A 32 -3.57 15.25 16.05
CA ASP A 32 -4.50 15.76 17.06
C ASP A 32 -5.93 15.24 16.85
N GLN A 33 -6.36 15.11 15.60
CA GLN A 33 -7.69 14.60 15.26
C GLN A 33 -7.76 13.06 15.14
N SER A 34 -6.63 12.41 14.85
CA SER A 34 -6.59 10.97 14.52
C SER A 34 -6.99 10.08 15.72
N THR A 35 -8.06 9.30 15.54
CA THR A 35 -8.47 8.20 16.44
C THR A 35 -7.37 7.14 16.52
N THR A 36 -6.79 6.78 15.38
CA THR A 36 -5.66 5.86 15.26
C THR A 36 -4.46 6.32 16.11
N TRP A 37 -4.08 7.60 16.04
CA TRP A 37 -2.98 8.11 16.87
C TRP A 37 -3.27 8.02 18.36
N ARG A 38 -4.48 8.39 18.79
CA ARG A 38 -4.89 8.25 20.21
C ARG A 38 -4.78 6.80 20.70
N ALA A 39 -5.12 5.82 19.86
CA ALA A 39 -4.99 4.40 20.17
C ALA A 39 -3.54 3.90 20.19
N LEU A 40 -2.61 4.56 19.49
CA LEU A 40 -1.19 4.20 19.48
C LEU A 40 -0.42 4.73 20.68
N ARG A 41 -0.79 5.88 21.23
CA ARG A 41 -0.05 6.53 22.34
C ARG A 41 0.23 5.62 23.56
N PRO A 42 -0.67 4.70 23.97
CA PRO A 42 -0.39 3.75 25.06
C PRO A 42 0.78 2.79 24.79
N TRP A 43 1.20 2.61 23.53
CA TRP A 43 2.34 1.76 23.15
C TRP A 43 3.70 2.46 23.27
N ARG A 44 3.73 3.75 23.63
CA ARG A 44 4.99 4.48 23.87
C ARG A 44 5.83 3.76 24.92
N GLY A 45 7.11 3.54 24.61
CA GLY A 45 8.05 2.85 25.51
C GLY A 45 7.78 1.35 25.69
N HIS A 46 6.81 0.76 24.99
CA HIS A 46 6.53 -0.67 25.11
C HIS A 46 7.68 -1.51 24.53
N ALA A 47 8.10 -2.57 25.24
CA ALA A 47 9.24 -3.41 24.85
C ALA A 47 9.10 -4.00 23.43
N TYR A 48 7.89 -4.40 23.06
CA TYR A 48 7.59 -4.87 21.70
C TYR A 48 7.98 -3.86 20.60
N LEU A 49 7.82 -2.55 20.81
CA LEU A 49 8.23 -1.55 19.82
C LEU A 49 9.74 -1.56 19.60
N GLN A 50 10.51 -1.77 20.67
CA GLN A 50 11.97 -1.89 20.59
C GLN A 50 12.41 -3.17 19.87
N GLU A 51 11.68 -4.28 20.05
CA GLU A 51 11.90 -5.50 19.28
C GLU A 51 11.66 -5.27 17.77
N LEU A 52 10.59 -4.55 17.40
CA LEU A 52 10.32 -4.18 16.01
C LEU A 52 11.44 -3.32 15.43
N ALA A 53 11.93 -2.32 16.17
CA ALA A 53 13.08 -1.49 15.76
C ALA A 53 14.33 -2.35 15.51
N ALA A 54 14.66 -3.26 16.42
CA ALA A 54 15.79 -4.17 16.28
C ALA A 54 15.65 -5.12 15.07
N HIS A 55 14.42 -5.52 14.72
CA HIS A 55 14.19 -6.27 13.48
C HIS A 55 14.43 -5.42 12.24
N ILE A 56 13.99 -4.16 12.22
CA ILE A 56 14.25 -3.25 11.09
C ILE A 56 15.76 -3.04 10.93
N GLN A 57 16.45 -2.63 11.98
CA GLN A 57 17.88 -2.31 11.93
C GLN A 57 18.74 -3.49 11.44
N ARG A 58 18.39 -4.72 11.85
CA ARG A 58 19.11 -5.93 11.43
C ARG A 58 18.83 -6.32 9.98
N ASN A 59 17.59 -6.19 9.52
CA ASN A 59 17.16 -6.75 8.24
C ASN A 59 17.12 -5.72 7.10
N LEU A 60 16.95 -4.44 7.42
CA LEU A 60 16.73 -3.33 6.50
C LEU A 60 17.46 -2.05 6.99
N PRO A 61 18.80 -2.08 7.19
CA PRO A 61 19.55 -0.94 7.71
C PRO A 61 19.44 0.32 6.84
N GLU A 62 19.33 0.17 5.51
CA GLU A 62 19.14 1.31 4.60
C GLU A 62 17.79 2.02 4.81
N LEU A 63 16.73 1.26 5.09
CA LEU A 63 15.42 1.85 5.39
C LEU A 63 15.37 2.42 6.81
N TRP A 64 16.21 1.92 7.73
CA TRP A 64 16.41 2.57 9.01
C TRP A 64 17.01 3.97 8.86
N GLN A 65 18.00 4.15 7.96
CA GLN A 65 18.54 5.48 7.65
C GLN A 65 17.51 6.41 7.01
N GLU A 66 16.66 5.88 6.11
CA GLU A 66 15.53 6.63 5.54
C GLU A 66 14.54 7.07 6.63
N PHE A 67 14.22 6.17 7.57
CA PHE A 67 13.40 6.48 8.74
C PHE A 67 14.05 7.55 9.66
N GLU A 68 15.33 7.44 9.98
CA GLU A 68 16.06 8.46 10.76
C GLU A 68 16.02 9.83 10.07
N GLY A 69 16.13 9.85 8.75
CA GLY A 69 15.92 11.05 7.95
C GLY A 69 14.51 11.60 8.12
N MET A 70 13.47 10.77 8.10
CA MET A 70 12.09 11.21 8.33
C MET A 70 11.89 11.80 9.73
N VAL A 71 12.52 11.24 10.76
CA VAL A 71 12.53 11.80 12.13
C VAL A 71 13.07 13.23 12.12
N GLU A 72 14.23 13.44 11.50
CA GLU A 72 14.85 14.76 11.34
C GLU A 72 13.98 15.72 10.51
N GLY A 73 13.42 15.22 9.41
CA GLY A 73 12.56 15.96 8.50
C GLY A 73 11.21 16.34 9.12
N LEU A 74 10.64 15.53 10.01
CA LEU A 74 9.40 15.83 10.71
C LEU A 74 9.61 16.68 11.96
N GLN A 75 10.81 16.64 12.56
CA GLN A 75 11.05 17.16 13.91
C GLN A 75 10.13 16.51 14.96
N MET A 76 9.94 15.19 14.81
CA MET A 76 9.14 14.35 15.71
C MET A 76 10.08 13.38 16.41
N SER A 77 9.74 12.92 17.62
CA SER A 77 10.56 11.90 18.29
C SER A 77 10.59 10.60 17.49
N ALA A 78 11.72 9.88 17.52
CA ALA A 78 11.86 8.61 16.81
C ALA A 78 10.82 7.58 17.28
N ASP A 79 10.57 7.48 18.58
CA ASP A 79 9.56 6.56 19.13
C ASP A 79 8.16 6.86 18.59
N ASP A 80 7.76 8.13 18.54
CA ASP A 80 6.44 8.51 18.04
C ASP A 80 6.30 8.24 16.54
N LEU A 81 7.34 8.52 15.75
CA LEU A 81 7.30 8.21 14.31
C LEU A 81 7.32 6.70 14.06
N LEU A 82 8.02 5.95 14.89
CA LEU A 82 8.05 4.49 14.81
C LEU A 82 6.69 3.90 15.14
N LEU A 83 6.00 4.40 16.18
CA LEU A 83 4.61 4.03 16.48
C LEU A 83 3.70 4.25 15.27
N TRP A 84 3.83 5.40 14.63
CA TRP A 84 3.03 5.74 13.45
C TRP A 84 3.29 4.81 12.26
N ASN A 85 4.55 4.43 12.02
CA ASN A 85 4.95 3.51 10.95
C ASN A 85 4.75 2.01 11.31
N CYS A 86 4.45 1.71 12.57
CA CYS A 86 4.10 0.36 13.06
C CYS A 86 2.60 0.24 13.38
N ARG A 87 1.76 1.21 12.99
CA ARG A 87 0.38 1.31 13.46
C ARG A 87 -0.46 0.05 13.24
N GLY A 88 -0.26 -0.60 12.10
CA GLY A 88 -0.95 -1.84 11.76
C GLY A 88 -0.29 -3.12 12.24
N ASP A 89 0.87 -3.01 12.87
CA ASP A 89 1.56 -4.10 13.58
C ASP A 89 1.21 -4.07 15.09
N LEU A 90 0.78 -2.90 15.58
CA LEU A 90 0.38 -2.66 16.97
C LEU A 90 -1.14 -2.75 17.16
N LEU A 91 -1.93 -2.22 16.23
CA LEU A 91 -3.40 -2.23 16.28
C LEU A 91 -3.97 -3.26 15.31
N HIS A 92 -5.00 -3.98 15.74
CA HIS A 92 -5.74 -4.90 14.86
C HIS A 92 -6.74 -4.17 13.95
N GLN A 93 -7.15 -2.96 14.33
CA GLN A 93 -8.04 -2.09 13.58
C GLN A 93 -7.38 -0.71 13.41
N THR A 94 -7.41 -0.23 12.18
CA THR A 94 -6.89 1.07 11.72
C THR A 94 -7.86 1.58 10.65
N THR A 95 -7.97 2.88 10.45
CA THR A 95 -8.80 3.48 9.39
C THR A 95 -8.07 3.46 8.04
N ASP A 96 -7.80 2.25 7.53
CA ASP A 96 -7.20 2.01 6.22
C ASP A 96 -7.92 0.82 5.54
N GLY A 97 -8.62 1.10 4.44
CA GLY A 97 -9.37 0.16 3.61
C GLY A 97 -8.88 0.21 2.16
N CYS A 98 -8.98 -0.89 1.43
CA CYS A 98 -8.51 -0.87 0.04
C CYS A 98 -9.21 -1.95 -0.79
N THR A 99 -9.33 -1.70 -2.10
CA THR A 99 -9.76 -2.72 -3.07
C THR A 99 -8.76 -2.75 -4.23
N SER A 100 -8.19 -3.91 -4.52
CA SER A 100 -7.25 -4.12 -5.63
C SER A 100 -7.87 -5.02 -6.68
N VAL A 101 -7.51 -4.78 -7.94
CA VAL A 101 -7.88 -5.59 -9.09
C VAL A 101 -6.64 -5.86 -9.92
N ALA A 102 -6.47 -7.08 -10.41
CA ALA A 102 -5.38 -7.43 -11.31
C ALA A 102 -5.89 -8.29 -12.46
N ILE A 103 -5.46 -7.99 -13.68
CA ILE A 103 -6.00 -8.59 -14.91
C ILE A 103 -4.89 -8.78 -15.94
N HIS A 104 -4.92 -9.94 -16.59
CA HIS A 104 -4.28 -10.15 -17.88
C HIS A 104 -5.25 -9.68 -18.98
N GLY A 105 -4.93 -8.54 -19.60
CA GLY A 105 -5.70 -7.96 -20.69
C GLY A 105 -5.31 -8.54 -22.06
N PRO A 106 -5.98 -8.08 -23.13
CA PRO A 106 -5.63 -8.43 -24.50
C PRO A 106 -4.21 -7.95 -24.87
N ASP A 107 -3.65 -8.55 -25.92
CA ASP A 107 -2.35 -8.18 -26.51
C ASP A 107 -1.15 -8.15 -25.53
N GLY A 108 -1.23 -8.94 -24.46
CA GLY A 108 -0.16 -9.05 -23.45
C GLY A 108 -0.11 -7.91 -22.43
N ALA A 109 -1.05 -6.96 -22.51
CA ALA A 109 -1.23 -5.93 -21.50
C ALA A 109 -1.63 -6.55 -20.17
N ARG A 110 -1.13 -5.98 -19.07
CA ARG A 110 -1.52 -6.34 -17.71
C ARG A 110 -1.93 -5.09 -16.97
N TRP A 111 -3.00 -5.19 -16.19
CA TRP A 111 -3.49 -4.09 -15.38
C TRP A 111 -3.45 -4.45 -13.91
N ILE A 112 -2.99 -3.52 -13.08
CA ILE A 112 -3.15 -3.56 -11.62
C ILE A 112 -3.85 -2.27 -11.21
N GLY A 113 -5.10 -2.37 -10.80
CA GLY A 113 -5.93 -1.29 -10.29
C GLY A 113 -6.03 -1.32 -8.78
N HIS A 114 -6.18 -0.15 -8.16
CA HIS A 114 -6.26 -0.03 -6.71
C HIS A 114 -7.03 1.21 -6.25
N ASN A 115 -8.00 1.03 -5.36
CA ASN A 115 -8.53 2.09 -4.50
C ASN A 115 -7.80 2.08 -3.16
N GLU A 116 -7.23 3.22 -2.82
CA GLU A 116 -6.66 3.49 -1.51
C GLU A 116 -7.71 4.25 -0.68
N ASP A 117 -8.30 3.61 0.34
CA ASP A 117 -9.24 4.23 1.28
C ASP A 117 -8.54 4.50 2.62
N GLY A 118 -8.70 5.72 3.14
CA GLY A 118 -8.10 6.12 4.40
C GLY A 118 -8.91 7.21 5.09
N ASP A 119 -8.34 7.81 6.14
CA ASP A 119 -8.98 8.89 6.89
C ASP A 119 -9.48 10.00 5.93
N PRO A 120 -10.79 10.32 5.90
CA PRO A 120 -11.36 11.35 5.05
C PRO A 120 -10.68 12.72 5.18
N TYR A 121 -10.09 13.03 6.34
CA TYR A 121 -9.29 14.23 6.55
C TYR A 121 -8.11 14.32 5.57
N LEU A 122 -7.55 13.20 5.15
CA LEU A 122 -6.41 13.16 4.23
C LEU A 122 -6.78 13.33 2.75
N TYR A 123 -8.07 13.38 2.41
CA TYR A 123 -8.50 13.62 1.04
C TYR A 123 -8.00 14.99 0.52
N GLY A 124 -7.25 14.96 -0.58
CA GLY A 124 -6.57 16.14 -1.13
C GLY A 124 -5.34 16.63 -0.34
N ARG A 125 -4.90 15.88 0.68
CA ARG A 125 -3.75 16.22 1.55
C ARG A 125 -2.60 15.20 1.51
N CYS A 126 -2.76 14.12 0.75
CA CYS A 126 -1.66 13.21 0.41
C CYS A 126 -0.91 13.69 -0.85
N HIS A 127 0.29 13.15 -1.06
CA HIS A 127 1.12 13.49 -2.21
C HIS A 127 1.40 12.25 -3.08
N LEU A 128 1.69 12.45 -4.37
CA LEU A 128 2.56 11.51 -5.08
C LEU A 128 4.01 11.95 -4.84
N VAL A 129 4.89 11.02 -4.53
CA VAL A 129 6.34 11.25 -4.45
C VAL A 129 7.01 10.48 -5.57
N ASP A 130 8.00 11.10 -6.22
CA ASP A 130 8.90 10.46 -7.18
C ASP A 130 10.32 10.50 -6.59
N VAL A 131 10.75 9.37 -6.06
CA VAL A 131 11.94 9.26 -5.22
C VAL A 131 13.05 8.55 -5.98
N GLN A 132 14.25 9.11 -5.95
CA GLN A 132 15.46 8.49 -6.48
C GLN A 132 16.53 8.43 -5.39
N PRO A 133 16.62 7.33 -4.63
CA PRO A 133 17.76 7.10 -3.77
C PRO A 133 19.02 6.80 -4.62
N ASP A 134 20.19 7.06 -4.06
CA ASP A 134 21.47 6.86 -4.75
C ASP A 134 21.82 5.37 -4.96
N ASP A 135 21.26 4.47 -4.16
CA ASP A 135 21.64 3.05 -4.05
C ASP A 135 20.53 2.07 -4.50
N ALA A 136 19.40 2.56 -5.01
CA ALA A 136 18.27 1.73 -5.44
C ALA A 136 17.55 2.32 -6.67
N PRO A 137 16.67 1.55 -7.34
CA PRO A 137 16.09 1.95 -8.63
C PRO A 137 15.34 3.28 -8.62
N GLY A 138 14.79 3.67 -7.47
CA GLY A 138 13.84 4.78 -7.37
C GLY A 138 12.43 4.34 -7.70
N TYR A 139 11.45 5.12 -7.26
CA TYR A 139 10.04 4.74 -7.29
C TYR A 139 9.10 5.94 -7.29
N VAL A 140 7.89 5.73 -7.77
CA VAL A 140 6.75 6.62 -7.57
C VAL A 140 5.75 5.95 -6.64
N SER A 141 5.24 6.68 -5.64
CA SER A 141 4.28 6.13 -4.67
C SER A 141 3.31 7.19 -4.17
N PHE A 142 2.10 6.75 -3.80
CA PHE A 142 1.16 7.54 -3.03
C PHE A 142 1.58 7.63 -1.56
N TYR A 143 1.93 8.84 -1.15
CA TYR A 143 2.55 9.13 0.13
C TYR A 143 1.52 9.66 1.14
N TYR A 144 1.31 8.86 2.19
CA TYR A 144 0.67 9.32 3.42
C TYR A 144 1.67 10.14 4.25
N PRO A 145 1.26 11.30 4.77
CA PRO A 145 2.10 12.10 5.66
C PRO A 145 2.70 11.27 6.80
N GLY A 146 4.02 11.34 6.94
CA GLY A 146 4.78 10.71 8.02
C GLY A 146 4.93 9.19 7.91
N SER A 147 4.45 8.55 6.85
CA SER A 147 4.58 7.11 6.65
C SER A 147 5.61 6.80 5.57
N LEU A 148 6.40 5.74 5.72
CA LEU A 148 7.27 5.28 4.64
C LEU A 148 6.45 4.98 3.37
N PRO A 149 6.88 5.45 2.18
CA PRO A 149 6.20 5.15 0.93
C PRO A 149 6.15 3.65 0.62
N GLY A 150 5.10 3.20 -0.07
CA GLY A 150 4.96 1.82 -0.56
C GLY A 150 3.88 0.98 0.11
N HIS A 151 3.30 1.44 1.23
CA HIS A 151 2.19 0.75 1.90
C HIS A 151 0.80 1.03 1.27
N THR A 152 0.78 1.55 0.04
CA THR A 152 -0.41 2.02 -0.70
C THR A 152 -0.36 1.45 -2.12
N PHE A 153 -0.19 2.30 -3.14
CA PHE A 153 0.20 1.93 -4.48
C PHE A 153 1.54 2.59 -4.88
N ALA A 154 2.36 1.84 -5.60
CA ALA A 154 3.67 2.29 -6.05
C ALA A 154 4.17 1.50 -7.27
N ALA A 155 5.11 2.09 -8.00
CA ALA A 155 5.93 1.39 -8.97
C ALA A 155 7.38 1.88 -8.92
N ASN A 156 8.34 0.99 -9.11
CA ASN A 156 9.76 1.33 -9.13
C ASN A 156 10.32 1.41 -10.56
N ARG A 157 11.51 2.01 -10.73
CA ARG A 157 12.15 2.15 -12.05
C ARG A 157 12.73 0.85 -12.60
N ALA A 158 12.80 -0.21 -11.79
CA ALA A 158 13.06 -1.56 -12.29
C ALA A 158 11.81 -2.16 -12.97
N GLY A 159 10.65 -1.54 -12.83
CA GLY A 159 9.39 -1.91 -13.47
C GLY A 159 8.47 -2.72 -12.58
N ILE A 160 8.77 -2.89 -11.30
CA ILE A 160 7.91 -3.58 -10.34
C ILE A 160 6.77 -2.65 -9.95
N VAL A 161 5.54 -3.15 -10.02
CA VAL A 161 4.32 -2.53 -9.49
C VAL A 161 3.91 -3.26 -8.21
N GLN A 162 3.48 -2.48 -7.22
CA GLN A 162 2.96 -2.97 -5.96
C GLN A 162 1.71 -2.19 -5.55
N THR A 163 0.66 -2.90 -5.20
CA THR A 163 -0.48 -2.34 -4.47
C THR A 163 -0.73 -3.14 -3.19
N ILE A 164 -1.23 -2.46 -2.16
CA ILE A 164 -1.30 -3.00 -0.81
C ILE A 164 -2.72 -2.96 -0.32
N ASN A 165 -3.24 -4.10 0.13
CA ASN A 165 -4.43 -4.10 0.96
C ASN A 165 -4.06 -4.37 2.41
N ASN A 166 -4.62 -3.56 3.30
CA ASN A 166 -4.54 -3.79 4.73
C ASN A 166 -5.17 -5.14 5.11
N LEU A 167 -4.47 -5.96 5.90
CA LEU A 167 -4.98 -7.21 6.46
C LEU A 167 -5.00 -7.16 7.98
N ARG A 168 -6.11 -7.59 8.58
CA ARG A 168 -6.36 -7.45 10.03
C ARG A 168 -6.24 -8.78 10.77
N THR A 169 -5.03 -9.35 10.78
CA THR A 169 -4.76 -10.58 11.53
C THR A 169 -4.73 -10.33 13.04
N ARG A 170 -5.11 -11.34 13.83
CA ARG A 170 -5.08 -11.28 15.29
C ARG A 170 -3.74 -11.70 15.89
N SER A 171 -2.89 -12.37 15.11
CA SER A 171 -1.55 -12.77 15.53
C SER A 171 -0.62 -11.56 15.59
N ARG A 172 0.14 -11.43 16.68
CA ARG A 172 1.31 -10.55 16.78
C ARG A 172 2.56 -11.41 16.92
N ARG A 173 3.61 -11.07 16.19
CA ARG A 173 4.93 -11.71 16.30
C ARG A 173 6.00 -10.65 16.08
N ALA A 174 7.08 -10.68 16.84
CA ALA A 174 8.21 -9.80 16.55
C ALA A 174 8.79 -10.13 15.17
N GLY A 175 9.06 -9.08 14.39
CA GLY A 175 9.55 -9.16 13.03
C GLY A 175 9.65 -7.75 12.44
N VAL A 176 10.00 -7.65 11.17
CA VAL A 176 10.01 -6.37 10.47
C VAL A 176 8.56 -5.88 10.30
N PRO A 177 8.24 -4.63 10.65
CA PRO A 177 6.91 -4.07 10.44
C PRO A 177 6.52 -4.03 8.97
N ARG A 178 5.22 -4.23 8.72
CA ARG A 178 4.68 -4.41 7.36
C ARG A 178 4.94 -3.22 6.42
N MET A 179 5.00 -1.98 6.93
CA MET A 179 5.30 -0.79 6.12
C MET A 179 6.75 -0.77 5.63
N PHE A 180 7.70 -1.18 6.47
CA PHE A 180 9.10 -1.28 6.08
C PHE A 180 9.30 -2.39 5.03
N LEU A 181 8.57 -3.50 5.14
CA LEU A 181 8.62 -4.56 4.13
C LEU A 181 8.01 -4.13 2.81
N ALA A 182 6.88 -3.42 2.82
CA ALA A 182 6.30 -2.85 1.61
C ALA A 182 7.29 -1.88 0.93
N ARG A 183 7.91 -0.97 1.69
CA ARG A 183 8.95 -0.08 1.17
C ARG A 183 10.15 -0.84 0.60
N ALA A 184 10.59 -1.92 1.24
CA ALA A 184 11.73 -2.73 0.79
C ALA A 184 11.46 -3.45 -0.54
N VAL A 185 10.20 -3.80 -0.86
CA VAL A 185 9.84 -4.35 -2.17
C VAL A 185 10.16 -3.36 -3.29
N LEU A 186 10.02 -2.06 -3.06
CA LEU A 186 10.32 -1.03 -4.07
C LEU A 186 11.82 -0.89 -4.38
N ASP A 187 12.70 -1.47 -3.57
CA ASP A 187 14.15 -1.53 -3.86
C ASP A 187 14.53 -2.77 -4.69
N CYS A 188 13.59 -3.69 -4.93
CA CYS A 188 13.86 -4.93 -5.68
C CYS A 188 13.98 -4.69 -7.19
N MET A 189 14.79 -5.49 -7.88
CA MET A 189 15.00 -5.41 -9.33
C MET A 189 14.07 -6.31 -10.14
N THR A 190 13.57 -7.38 -9.55
CA THR A 190 12.72 -8.38 -10.21
C THR A 190 11.55 -8.81 -9.33
N LEU A 191 10.51 -9.39 -9.93
CA LEU A 191 9.40 -10.01 -9.18
C LEU A 191 9.89 -11.11 -8.26
N ASP A 192 10.83 -11.95 -8.70
CA ASP A 192 11.36 -13.03 -7.85
C ASP A 192 12.08 -12.47 -6.62
N GLN A 193 12.84 -11.38 -6.76
CA GLN A 193 13.44 -10.71 -5.59
C GLN A 193 12.39 -10.15 -4.63
N ALA A 194 11.30 -9.55 -5.15
CA ALA A 194 10.20 -9.07 -4.33
C ALA A 194 9.50 -10.21 -3.58
N ILE A 195 9.24 -11.33 -4.25
CA ILE A 195 8.63 -12.53 -3.66
C ILE A 195 9.54 -13.11 -2.59
N THR A 196 10.82 -13.33 -2.88
CA THR A 196 11.80 -13.83 -1.91
C THR A 196 11.90 -12.91 -0.70
N ARG A 197 11.93 -11.58 -0.91
CA ARG A 197 11.94 -10.60 0.18
C ARG A 197 10.71 -10.77 1.08
N LEU A 198 9.53 -10.95 0.50
CA LEU A 198 8.29 -11.16 1.26
C LEU A 198 8.24 -12.55 1.92
N HIS A 199 8.77 -13.59 1.29
CA HIS A 199 8.76 -14.92 1.85
C HIS A 199 9.74 -15.07 3.04
N ASP A 200 10.98 -14.61 2.87
CA ASP A 200 12.08 -14.96 3.78
C ASP A 200 12.24 -13.99 4.96
N THR A 201 11.72 -12.75 4.84
CA THR A 201 11.91 -11.76 5.90
C THR A 201 10.90 -11.97 7.04
N PRO A 202 11.34 -12.13 8.31
CA PRO A 202 10.44 -12.21 9.44
C PRO A 202 9.60 -10.94 9.55
N ARG A 203 8.30 -11.07 9.82
CA ARG A 203 7.35 -9.95 9.78
C ARG A 203 6.45 -9.87 11.00
N ALA A 204 6.04 -8.65 11.31
CA ALA A 204 5.21 -8.37 12.49
C ALA A 204 3.73 -8.23 12.21
N GLY A 205 3.38 -7.64 11.07
CA GLY A 205 2.01 -7.42 10.63
C GLY A 205 1.71 -8.10 9.31
N ALA A 206 0.48 -7.91 8.87
CA ALA A 206 -0.04 -8.52 7.66
C ALA A 206 -0.39 -7.48 6.59
N PHE A 207 -0.04 -7.78 5.34
CA PHE A 207 -0.51 -7.09 4.15
C PHE A 207 -0.77 -8.10 3.04
N HIS A 208 -1.74 -7.77 2.19
CA HIS A 208 -1.85 -8.39 0.89
C HIS A 208 -1.13 -7.49 -0.12
N HIS A 209 -0.24 -8.07 -0.91
CA HIS A 209 0.46 -7.39 -1.99
C HIS A 209 -0.05 -7.93 -3.33
N THR A 210 -0.49 -7.05 -4.22
CA THR A 210 -0.61 -7.38 -5.64
C THR A 210 0.63 -6.90 -6.36
N LEU A 211 1.32 -7.82 -7.05
CA LEU A 211 2.60 -7.57 -7.69
C LEU A 211 2.55 -7.90 -9.18
N GLY A 212 3.25 -7.10 -9.98
CA GLY A 212 3.52 -7.34 -11.39
C GLY A 212 4.79 -6.59 -11.81
N ALA A 213 5.35 -6.92 -12.99
CA ALA A 213 6.46 -6.14 -13.51
C ALA A 213 6.50 -6.04 -15.03
N ALA A 214 7.04 -4.93 -15.54
CA ALA A 214 7.37 -4.81 -16.95
C ALA A 214 8.38 -5.89 -17.38
N GLY A 215 8.11 -6.54 -18.51
CA GLY A 215 8.93 -7.65 -19.03
C GLY A 215 8.72 -9.01 -18.34
N ASP A 216 7.86 -9.09 -17.33
CA ASP A 216 7.51 -10.35 -16.66
C ASP A 216 6.00 -10.57 -16.68
N LYS A 217 5.54 -11.51 -17.50
CA LYS A 217 4.11 -11.77 -17.71
C LYS A 217 3.36 -12.17 -16.45
N ARG A 218 4.03 -12.57 -15.37
CA ARG A 218 3.38 -13.03 -14.14
C ARG A 218 2.78 -11.87 -13.36
N LEU A 219 1.59 -12.11 -12.81
CA LEU A 219 0.98 -11.30 -11.75
C LEU A 219 0.83 -12.17 -10.51
N PHE A 220 1.04 -11.60 -9.33
CA PHE A 220 0.95 -12.33 -8.07
C PHE A 220 0.03 -11.63 -7.08
N SER A 221 -0.77 -12.45 -6.40
CA SER A 221 -1.40 -12.10 -5.14
C SER A 221 -0.58 -12.71 -4.01
N VAL A 222 -0.18 -11.90 -3.03
CA VAL A 222 0.67 -12.33 -1.92
C VAL A 222 0.05 -11.92 -0.59
N GLU A 223 -0.52 -12.86 0.14
CA GLU A 223 -0.94 -12.66 1.53
C GLU A 223 0.23 -12.96 2.46
N ALA A 224 0.86 -11.90 2.98
CA ALA A 224 2.03 -12.02 3.82
C ALA A 224 1.69 -11.60 5.26
N MET A 225 1.74 -12.56 6.20
CA MET A 225 1.38 -12.36 7.60
C MET A 225 2.36 -13.07 8.56
N PRO A 226 2.32 -12.77 9.87
CA PRO A 226 3.22 -13.43 10.82
C PRO A 226 3.18 -14.96 10.73
N GLY A 227 4.29 -15.56 10.30
CA GLY A 227 4.46 -17.01 10.22
C GLY A 227 3.91 -17.69 8.95
N LEU A 228 3.27 -16.96 8.04
CA LEU A 228 2.76 -17.51 6.77
C LEU A 228 2.88 -16.48 5.65
N CYS A 229 3.39 -16.91 4.49
CA CYS A 229 3.41 -16.11 3.27
C CYS A 229 2.78 -16.96 2.15
N SER A 230 1.54 -16.66 1.80
CA SER A 230 0.85 -17.34 0.70
C SER A 230 1.04 -16.53 -0.59
N ILE A 231 1.57 -17.18 -1.62
CA ILE A 231 1.89 -16.57 -2.92
C ILE A 231 1.09 -17.33 -3.98
N GLU A 232 0.14 -16.65 -4.62
CA GLU A 232 -0.72 -17.24 -5.65
C GLU A 232 -0.53 -16.50 -6.98
N PRO A 233 -0.20 -17.19 -8.07
CA PRO A 233 -0.13 -16.59 -9.40
C PRO A 233 -1.54 -16.28 -9.91
N ILE A 234 -1.76 -15.04 -10.33
CA ILE A 234 -3.04 -14.60 -10.90
C ILE A 234 -3.10 -15.08 -12.35
N GLN A 235 -4.02 -15.99 -12.65
CA GLN A 235 -4.08 -16.64 -13.97
C GLN A 235 -4.77 -15.77 -15.03
N ARG A 236 -5.83 -15.06 -14.65
CA ARG A 236 -6.64 -14.26 -15.60
C ARG A 236 -7.08 -12.94 -15.00
N ARG A 237 -7.84 -13.00 -13.91
CA ARG A 237 -8.37 -11.84 -13.19
C ARG A 237 -8.44 -12.16 -11.70
N TYR A 238 -8.25 -11.15 -10.87
CA TYR A 238 -8.26 -11.29 -9.41
C TYR A 238 -8.68 -9.99 -8.75
N GLY A 239 -9.44 -10.11 -7.66
CA GLY A 239 -9.91 -9.01 -6.83
C GLY A 239 -9.58 -9.28 -5.37
N HIS A 240 -9.16 -8.25 -4.63
CA HIS A 240 -8.84 -8.40 -3.22
C HIS A 240 -9.24 -7.16 -2.42
N ALA A 241 -9.98 -7.37 -1.33
CA ALA A 241 -10.35 -6.36 -0.35
C ALA A 241 -9.37 -6.41 0.85
N ASN A 242 -9.83 -6.53 2.09
CA ASN A 242 -8.99 -6.33 3.30
C ASN A 242 -8.98 -7.53 4.27
N HIS A 243 -9.18 -8.74 3.76
CA HIS A 243 -9.12 -9.96 4.56
C HIS A 243 -8.48 -11.09 3.76
N LEU A 244 -7.97 -12.09 4.49
CA LEU A 244 -7.35 -13.27 3.90
C LEU A 244 -8.43 -14.13 3.22
N VAL A 245 -8.18 -14.48 1.96
CA VAL A 245 -9.02 -15.30 1.08
C VAL A 245 -8.27 -16.51 0.51
N HIS A 246 -6.93 -16.52 0.53
CA HIS A 246 -6.15 -17.64 0.01
C HIS A 246 -6.44 -18.94 0.74
N ALA A 247 -6.38 -20.07 0.02
CA ALA A 247 -6.63 -21.38 0.60
C ALA A 247 -5.60 -21.74 1.69
N ALA A 248 -4.34 -21.35 1.51
CA ALA A 248 -3.27 -21.58 2.48
C ALA A 248 -3.44 -20.78 3.78
N SER A 249 -4.17 -19.67 3.73
CA SER A 249 -4.45 -18.79 4.87
C SER A 249 -5.73 -19.16 5.61
N LYS A 250 -6.42 -20.23 5.17
CA LYS A 250 -7.66 -20.70 5.78
C LYS A 250 -7.44 -21.04 7.25
N GLY A 251 -8.28 -20.48 8.11
CA GLY A 251 -8.23 -20.71 9.56
C GLY A 251 -7.32 -19.75 10.33
N VAL A 252 -6.57 -18.87 9.65
CA VAL A 252 -5.86 -17.78 10.33
C VAL A 252 -6.87 -16.83 10.97
N ALA A 253 -6.70 -16.58 12.27
CA ALA A 253 -7.57 -15.69 13.01
C ALA A 253 -7.41 -14.24 12.54
N GLN A 254 -8.51 -13.63 12.10
CA GLN A 254 -8.54 -12.26 11.57
C GLN A 254 -9.83 -11.54 11.95
N ILE A 255 -9.84 -10.23 11.78
CA ILE A 255 -11.02 -9.38 11.85
C ILE A 255 -11.44 -9.08 10.41
N ILE A 256 -12.67 -9.44 10.06
CA ILE A 256 -13.22 -9.16 8.75
C ILE A 256 -14.39 -8.20 8.95
N THR A 257 -14.24 -6.95 8.50
CA THR A 257 -15.30 -5.94 8.55
C THR A 257 -16.41 -6.26 7.55
N ASP A 258 -17.60 -5.73 7.79
CA ASP A 258 -18.72 -5.89 6.84
C ASP A 258 -18.41 -5.26 5.48
N SER A 259 -17.70 -4.13 5.48
CA SER A 259 -17.26 -3.47 4.24
C SER A 259 -16.26 -4.31 3.46
N SER A 260 -15.33 -4.98 4.14
CA SER A 260 -14.37 -5.87 3.48
C SER A 260 -15.07 -7.05 2.81
N ARG A 261 -16.05 -7.67 3.48
CA ARG A 261 -16.89 -8.74 2.90
C ARG A 261 -17.69 -8.24 1.70
N ALA A 262 -18.38 -7.10 1.87
CA ALA A 262 -19.23 -6.54 0.83
C ALA A 262 -18.42 -6.19 -0.43
N ARG A 263 -17.28 -5.52 -0.27
CA ARG A 263 -16.40 -5.15 -1.39
C ARG A 263 -15.74 -6.35 -2.05
N GLN A 264 -15.31 -7.36 -1.28
CA GLN A 264 -14.79 -8.61 -1.85
C GLN A 264 -15.86 -9.31 -2.71
N SER A 265 -17.05 -9.52 -2.16
CA SER A 265 -18.15 -10.14 -2.91
C SER A 265 -18.53 -9.33 -4.15
N ARG A 266 -18.54 -7.99 -4.05
CA ARG A 266 -18.87 -7.11 -5.18
C ARG A 266 -17.80 -7.18 -6.27
N ILE A 267 -16.52 -7.11 -5.91
CA ILE A 267 -15.46 -7.17 -6.92
C ILE A 267 -15.43 -8.54 -7.58
N ASP A 268 -15.58 -9.63 -6.83
CA ASP A 268 -15.64 -10.98 -7.40
C ASP A 268 -16.79 -11.11 -8.42
N THR A 269 -17.98 -10.57 -8.09
CA THR A 269 -19.15 -10.55 -9.00
C THR A 269 -18.88 -9.75 -10.27
N LEU A 270 -18.28 -8.55 -10.14
CA LEU A 270 -17.93 -7.71 -11.29
C LEU A 270 -16.93 -8.42 -12.20
N LEU A 271 -15.88 -8.99 -11.60
CA LEU A 271 -14.86 -9.75 -12.32
C LEU A 271 -15.52 -10.91 -13.05
N ASP A 272 -16.39 -11.69 -12.41
CA ASP A 272 -17.06 -12.83 -13.02
C ASP A 272 -17.91 -12.49 -14.25
N SER A 273 -18.51 -11.29 -14.24
CA SER A 273 -19.34 -10.79 -15.34
C SER A 273 -18.56 -10.32 -16.57
N TRP A 274 -17.25 -10.10 -16.46
CA TRP A 274 -16.47 -9.55 -17.57
C TRP A 274 -16.24 -10.56 -18.70
N HIS A 275 -16.36 -10.05 -19.93
CA HIS A 275 -16.04 -10.73 -21.19
C HIS A 275 -14.53 -10.70 -21.48
N GLU A 276 -14.09 -11.16 -22.66
CA GLU A 276 -12.66 -11.16 -23.02
C GLU A 276 -12.12 -9.79 -23.42
N ASP A 277 -12.96 -8.93 -23.98
CA ASP A 277 -12.60 -7.59 -24.46
C ASP A 277 -12.55 -6.54 -23.34
N ILE A 278 -11.85 -6.86 -22.24
CA ILE A 278 -11.69 -5.96 -21.10
C ILE A 278 -10.76 -4.80 -21.48
N THR A 279 -11.14 -3.60 -21.08
CA THR A 279 -10.34 -2.39 -21.24
C THR A 279 -9.90 -1.82 -19.90
N GLU A 280 -8.92 -0.91 -19.93
CA GLU A 280 -8.53 -0.12 -18.77
C GLU A 280 -9.74 0.63 -18.15
N SER A 281 -10.71 1.05 -18.97
CA SER A 281 -11.90 1.76 -18.48
C SER A 281 -12.80 0.86 -17.62
N ASP A 282 -12.83 -0.45 -17.88
CA ASP A 282 -13.58 -1.40 -17.08
C ASP A 282 -12.95 -1.57 -15.69
N VAL A 283 -11.61 -1.56 -15.61
CA VAL A 283 -10.88 -1.55 -14.33
C VAL A 283 -11.27 -0.32 -13.49
N VAL A 284 -11.26 0.86 -14.12
CA VAL A 284 -11.65 2.11 -13.46
C VAL A 284 -13.11 2.06 -13.04
N ALA A 285 -14.00 1.56 -13.90
CA ALA A 285 -15.42 1.43 -13.60
C ALA A 285 -15.69 0.50 -12.41
N ALA A 286 -15.01 -0.64 -12.31
CA ALA A 286 -15.13 -1.55 -11.16
C ALA A 286 -14.61 -0.91 -9.87
N LEU A 287 -13.49 -0.18 -9.92
CA LEU A 287 -12.99 0.56 -8.76
C LEU A 287 -13.86 1.78 -8.42
N HIS A 288 -14.62 2.31 -9.38
CA HIS A 288 -15.56 3.41 -9.17
C HIS A 288 -17.00 2.94 -8.94
N ASP A 289 -17.19 1.64 -8.72
CA ASP A 289 -18.49 1.04 -8.45
C ASP A 289 -19.08 1.59 -7.14
N LYS A 290 -20.37 1.95 -7.21
CA LYS A 290 -21.12 2.60 -6.15
C LYS A 290 -22.28 1.73 -5.65
N GLU A 291 -22.34 0.46 -6.06
CA GLU A 291 -23.47 -0.39 -5.74
C GLU A 291 -23.41 -0.86 -4.28
N GLY A 292 -24.58 -0.88 -3.63
CA GLY A 292 -24.74 -1.31 -2.24
C GLY A 292 -24.41 -0.24 -1.20
N ASN A 293 -24.57 -0.59 0.07
CA ASN A 293 -24.38 0.32 1.22
C ASN A 293 -22.89 0.53 1.57
N LEU A 294 -22.03 -0.42 1.23
CA LEU A 294 -20.59 -0.40 1.47
C LEU A 294 -19.86 -0.59 0.13
N PRO A 295 -19.98 0.39 -0.79
CA PRO A 295 -19.50 0.26 -2.16
C PRO A 295 -17.97 0.22 -2.25
N ILE A 296 -17.44 -0.19 -3.40
CA ILE A 296 -16.00 -0.17 -3.69
C ILE A 296 -15.45 1.27 -3.70
N LEU A 297 -16.19 2.22 -4.26
CA LEU A 297 -15.86 3.64 -4.20
C LEU A 297 -16.45 4.30 -2.94
N ARG A 298 -15.59 4.57 -1.97
CA ARG A 298 -15.95 5.00 -0.62
C ARG A 298 -15.98 6.52 -0.52
N ARG A 299 -17.16 7.11 -0.25
CA ARG A 299 -17.37 8.57 -0.22
C ARG A 299 -18.37 9.05 0.83
N ALA A 300 -18.97 8.13 1.58
CA ALA A 300 -19.98 8.48 2.57
C ALA A 300 -19.33 9.30 3.68
N ALA A 301 -20.01 10.34 4.16
CA ALA A 301 -19.52 11.15 5.28
C ALA A 301 -19.72 10.43 6.62
N ASP A 302 -20.75 9.58 6.69
CA ASP A 302 -21.14 8.70 7.79
C ASP A 302 -20.65 7.26 7.54
N ASP A 303 -19.53 7.12 6.85
CA ASP A 303 -18.95 5.82 6.56
C ASP A 303 -18.64 5.05 7.86
N PRO A 304 -19.15 3.82 8.05
CA PRO A 304 -19.04 3.10 9.31
C PRO A 304 -17.61 2.66 9.65
N ASP A 305 -16.68 2.64 8.69
CA ASP A 305 -15.27 2.38 8.97
C ASP A 305 -14.45 3.68 9.09
N GLU A 306 -15.09 4.85 9.00
CA GLU A 306 -14.45 6.17 9.04
C GLU A 306 -13.38 6.33 7.94
N GLU A 307 -13.63 5.77 6.75
CA GLU A 307 -12.68 5.71 5.63
C GLU A 307 -13.33 6.20 4.32
N ASN A 308 -12.57 6.90 3.47
CA ASN A 308 -12.98 7.30 2.12
C ASN A 308 -11.86 7.03 1.11
N THR A 309 -12.21 6.72 -0.15
CA THR A 309 -11.24 6.50 -1.24
C THR A 309 -10.45 7.77 -1.50
N LEU A 310 -9.18 7.84 -1.12
CA LEU A 310 -8.36 9.04 -1.28
C LEU A 310 -7.84 9.19 -2.72
N ALA A 311 -7.57 8.07 -3.38
CA ALA A 311 -7.15 8.02 -4.77
C ALA A 311 -7.44 6.63 -5.38
N THR A 312 -7.66 6.60 -6.69
CA THR A 312 -7.66 5.38 -7.48
C THR A 312 -6.43 5.37 -8.38
N ALA A 313 -5.69 4.27 -8.42
CA ALA A 313 -4.56 4.07 -9.32
C ALA A 313 -4.84 2.94 -10.29
N VAL A 314 -4.39 3.08 -11.53
CA VAL A 314 -4.31 1.99 -12.51
C VAL A 314 -2.92 1.99 -13.10
N PHE A 315 -2.21 0.88 -12.92
CA PHE A 315 -0.97 0.59 -13.60
C PHE A 315 -1.25 -0.25 -14.85
N THR A 316 -0.67 0.16 -15.97
CA THR A 316 -0.62 -0.63 -17.20
C THR A 316 0.81 -1.09 -17.40
N LEU A 317 0.99 -2.40 -17.52
CA LEU A 317 2.28 -3.05 -17.71
C LEU A 317 2.32 -3.78 -19.07
N ASP A 318 3.44 -3.66 -19.77
CA ASP A 318 3.74 -4.43 -20.97
C ASP A 318 5.17 -5.05 -20.88
N ASP A 319 5.74 -5.48 -22.00
CA ASP A 319 7.05 -6.14 -22.03
C ASP A 319 8.22 -5.18 -21.68
N ALA A 320 8.00 -3.86 -21.70
CA ALA A 320 9.04 -2.86 -21.46
C ALA A 320 8.62 -1.76 -20.49
N HIS A 321 7.34 -1.39 -20.46
CA HIS A 321 6.86 -0.16 -19.83
C HIS A 321 5.97 -0.39 -18.62
N VAL A 322 5.98 0.60 -17.74
CA VAL A 322 4.98 0.78 -16.68
C VAL A 322 4.43 2.19 -16.76
N THR A 323 3.12 2.31 -16.98
CA THR A 323 2.40 3.58 -16.90
C THR A 323 1.47 3.58 -15.68
N LEU A 324 1.48 4.66 -14.90
CA LEU A 324 0.56 4.90 -13.79
C LEU A 324 -0.42 6.02 -14.15
N LYS A 325 -1.72 5.73 -14.08
CA LYS A 325 -2.78 6.73 -14.09
C LYS A 325 -3.42 6.83 -12.71
N VAL A 326 -3.61 8.06 -12.22
CA VAL A 326 -4.24 8.34 -10.93
C VAL A 326 -5.52 9.14 -11.14
N TYR A 327 -6.58 8.74 -10.48
CA TYR A 327 -7.92 9.30 -10.61
C TYR A 327 -8.41 9.86 -9.28
N ASP A 328 -9.03 11.03 -9.35
CA ASP A 328 -9.66 11.70 -8.21
C ASP A 328 -11.16 11.39 -8.16
N ARG A 329 -11.51 10.10 -7.96
CA ARG A 329 -12.91 9.62 -7.89
C ARG A 329 -13.76 9.98 -9.12
N LYS A 330 -13.13 10.12 -10.29
CA LYS A 330 -13.72 10.50 -11.58
C LYS A 330 -13.17 9.59 -12.68
N ALA A 331 -13.95 9.36 -13.74
CA ALA A 331 -13.55 8.49 -14.84
C ALA A 331 -12.31 8.98 -15.62
N THR A 332 -12.03 10.28 -15.61
CA THR A 332 -10.83 10.85 -16.26
C THR A 332 -9.65 10.87 -15.30
N ALA A 333 -8.50 10.40 -15.76
CA ALA A 333 -7.26 10.46 -15.00
C ALA A 333 -6.90 11.91 -14.66
N ALA A 334 -6.64 12.16 -13.39
CA ALA A 334 -6.13 13.41 -12.87
C ALA A 334 -4.62 13.57 -13.14
N GLN A 335 -3.91 12.46 -13.27
CA GLN A 335 -2.49 12.40 -13.61
C GLN A 335 -2.15 11.12 -14.37
N SER A 336 -1.17 11.19 -15.28
CA SER A 336 -0.61 10.04 -15.99
C SER A 336 0.92 10.14 -16.00
N LEU A 337 1.62 9.05 -15.67
CA LEU A 337 3.07 9.00 -15.50
C LEU A 337 3.64 7.76 -16.19
N ALA A 338 4.65 7.93 -17.04
CA ALA A 338 5.52 6.85 -17.47
C ALA A 338 6.59 6.63 -16.38
N ILE A 339 6.64 5.43 -15.80
CA ILE A 339 7.53 5.07 -14.69
C ILE A 339 8.78 4.35 -15.21
N LYS A 340 8.57 3.41 -16.12
CA LYS A 340 9.60 2.66 -16.84
C LYS A 340 9.25 2.63 -18.32
#